data_AF-A0A7Y9W4R7-F1
#
_entry.id   AF-A0A7Y9W4R7-F1
#
_cell.length_a   1.000
_cell.length_b   1.000
_cell.length_c   1.000
_cell.angle_alpha   90.00
_cell.angle_beta   90.00
_cell.angle_gamma   90.00
#
_symmetry.space_group_name_H-M   'P 1'
#
loop_
_entity.id
_entity.type
_entity.pdbx_description
1 polymer ?
#
loop_
_entity_poly.entity_id
_entity_poly.type
_entity_poly.pdbx_seq_one_letter_code
_entity_poly.pdbx_strand_id
1 'polypeptide(L)'
;MRILIALGGNALLRRGGPMTMSHQIANIRRAAQQIARLADDNQLVIAHGNGPQVGLLALQANLRARLVRHLSMCSMPSRKA
;
A
#
# COMPACT_ATOMS: atom_id res chain seq x y z
N MET A 1 -2.39 2.29 30.54
CA MET A 1 -3.73 1.79 30.08
C MET A 1 -3.62 1.11 28.72
N ARG A 2 -4.69 0.52 28.16
CA ARG A 2 -4.70 0.02 26.76
C ARG A 2 -5.25 1.09 25.83
N ILE A 3 -4.50 1.46 24.80
CA ILE A 3 -4.85 2.51 23.84
C ILE A 3 -4.83 1.93 22.42
N LEU A 4 -5.95 2.06 21.71
CA LEU A 4 -6.03 1.77 20.27
C LEU A 4 -5.79 3.06 19.49
N ILE A 5 -4.79 3.05 18.61
CA ILE A 5 -4.46 4.16 17.71
C ILE A 5 -4.80 3.73 16.29
N ALA A 6 -5.84 4.32 15.71
CA ALA A 6 -6.23 4.11 14.32
C ALA A 6 -5.65 5.22 13.43
N LEU A 7 -4.58 4.89 12.69
CA LEU A 7 -4.00 5.77 11.69
C LEU A 7 -4.85 5.73 10.42
N GLY A 8 -5.27 6.91 9.93
CA GLY A 8 -5.95 7.00 8.64
C GLY A 8 -5.09 6.42 7.50
N GLY A 9 -5.72 5.95 6.42
CA GLY A 9 -4.99 5.39 5.26
C GLY A 9 -4.00 6.36 4.61
N ASN A 10 -4.18 7.66 4.83
CA ASN A 10 -3.28 8.73 4.36
C ASN A 10 -2.18 9.11 5.36
N ALA A 11 -2.15 8.49 6.54
CA ALA A 11 -1.13 8.76 7.56
C ALA A 11 0.24 8.18 7.15
N LEU A 12 0.24 7.07 6.41
CA LEU A 12 1.46 6.43 5.90
C LEU A 12 1.82 6.90 4.49
N LEU A 13 0.84 7.33 3.70
CA LEU A 13 1.04 7.86 2.36
C LEU A 13 0.13 9.06 2.12
N ARG A 14 0.69 10.27 2.03
CA ARG A 14 -0.10 11.48 1.75
C ARG A 14 -0.62 11.44 0.30
N ARG A 15 -1.83 11.95 0.08
CA ARG A 15 -2.43 12.05 -1.26
C ARG A 15 -1.50 12.86 -2.18
N GLY A 16 -1.21 12.32 -3.36
CA GLY A 16 -0.29 12.93 -4.33
C GLY A 16 1.21 12.74 -4.01
N GLY A 17 1.56 12.08 -2.91
CA GLY A 17 2.95 11.74 -2.59
C GLY A 17 3.50 10.61 -3.46
N PRO A 18 4.83 10.52 -3.65
CA PRO A 18 5.45 9.41 -4.35
C PRO A 18 5.15 8.08 -3.67
N MET A 19 4.71 7.09 -4.45
CA MET A 19 4.42 5.74 -3.93
C MET A 19 5.68 4.86 -3.89
N THR A 20 6.75 5.41 -3.34
CA THR A 20 8.02 4.71 -3.14
C THR A 20 8.13 4.19 -1.71
N MET A 21 8.91 3.13 -1.53
CA MET A 21 9.20 2.56 -0.21
C MET A 21 9.89 3.58 0.71
N SER A 22 10.85 4.35 0.18
CA SER A 22 11.55 5.39 0.96
C SER A 22 10.61 6.46 1.50
N HIS A 23 9.64 6.91 0.71
CA HIS A 23 8.67 7.93 1.12
C HIS A 23 7.70 7.39 2.19
N GLN A 24 7.30 6.12 2.08
CA GLN A 24 6.48 5.45 3.09
C GLN A 24 7.22 5.30 4.42
N ILE A 25 8.48 4.84 4.39
CA ILE A 25 9.31 4.73 5.61
C ILE A 25 9.47 6.09 6.28
N ALA A 26 9.68 7.17 5.52
CA ALA A 26 9.80 8.51 6.08
C ALA A 26 8.52 8.94 6.82
N ASN A 27 7.34 8.66 6.27
CA ASN A 27 6.05 8.96 6.91
C ASN A 27 5.82 8.09 8.15
N ILE A 28 6.12 6.79 8.08
CA ILE A 28 6.02 5.86 9.20
C ILE A 28 6.89 6.33 10.37
N ARG A 29 8.15 6.73 10.10
CA ARG A 29 9.05 7.25 11.13
C ARG A 29 8.48 8.48 11.84
N ARG A 30 7.89 9.41 11.09
CA ARG A 30 7.24 10.60 11.66
C ARG A 30 6.05 10.23 12.54
N ALA A 31 5.19 9.31 12.09
CA ALA A 31 4.06 8.82 12.88
C ALA A 31 4.54 8.11 14.16
N ALA A 32 5.52 7.22 14.04
CA ALA A 32 6.09 6.47 15.15
C ALA A 32 6.71 7.40 16.22
N GLN A 33 7.39 8.47 15.82
CA GLN A 33 7.92 9.47 16.77
C GLN A 33 6.83 10.15 17.61
N GLN A 34 5.64 10.38 17.04
CA GLN A 34 4.52 10.94 17.80
C GLN A 34 3.87 9.89 18.71
N ILE A 35 3.69 8.67 18.20
CA ILE A 35 3.10 7.55 18.95
C ILE A 35 3.99 7.15 20.14
N ALA A 36 5.32 7.22 19.99
CA ALA A 36 6.28 6.86 21.04
C ALA A 36 6.07 7.66 22.33
N ARG A 37 5.56 8.89 22.24
CA ARG A 37 5.26 9.74 23.42
C ARG A 37 4.14 9.19 24.31
N LEU A 38 3.37 8.24 23.79
CA LEU A 38 2.28 7.58 24.51
C LEU A 38 2.68 6.21 25.05
N ALA A 39 3.90 5.73 24.77
CA ALA A 39 4.28 4.33 25.00
C ALA A 39 4.66 4.01 26.46
N ASP A 40 5.21 4.98 27.20
CA ASP A 40 5.90 4.72 28.48
C ASP A 40 5.02 4.01 29.54
N ASP A 41 3.72 4.33 29.60
CA ASP A 41 2.78 3.73 30.58
C ASP A 41 1.56 3.06 29.91
N ASN A 42 1.60 2.84 28.60
CA ASN A 42 0.45 2.32 27.85
C ASN A 42 0.79 1.12 26.97
N GLN A 43 -0.13 0.16 26.96
CA GLN A 43 -0.19 -0.89 25.96
C GLN A 43 -0.85 -0.31 24.71
N LEU A 44 -0.07 -0.16 23.64
CA LEU A 44 -0.53 0.42 22.40
C LEU A 44 -0.92 -0.68 21.40
N VAL A 45 -2.13 -0.57 20.84
CA VAL A 45 -2.55 -1.32 19.64
C VAL A 45 -2.61 -0.31 18.51
N ILE A 46 -1.85 -0.53 17.43
CA ILE A 46 -1.78 0.41 16.31
C ILE A 46 -2.40 -0.26 15.09
N ALA A 47 -3.43 0.36 14.52
CA ALA A 47 -4.07 -0.06 13.29
C ALA A 47 -3.90 1.03 12.23
N HIS A 48 -3.87 0.65 10.95
CA HIS A 48 -3.85 1.63 9.86
C HIS A 48 -4.64 1.14 8.65
N GLY A 49 -5.10 2.08 7.83
CA GLY A 49 -5.65 1.77 6.50
C GLY A 49 -4.56 1.49 5.47
N ASN A 50 -4.81 0.60 4.50
CA ASN A 50 -3.89 0.22 3.43
C ASN A 50 -4.41 0.54 2.01
N GLY A 51 -5.44 1.41 1.91
CA GLY A 51 -6.14 1.72 0.65
C GLY A 51 -5.22 2.14 -0.51
N PRO A 52 -4.28 3.08 -0.32
CA PRO A 52 -3.34 3.46 -1.39
C PRO A 52 -2.48 2.28 -1.88
N GLN A 53 -2.01 1.44 -0.96
CA GLN A 53 -1.15 0.30 -1.27
C GLN A 53 -1.91 -0.76 -2.07
N VAL A 54 -3.10 -1.14 -1.60
CA VAL A 54 -3.95 -2.12 -2.29
C VAL A 54 -4.42 -1.57 -3.64
N GLY A 55 -4.70 -0.26 -3.73
CA GLY A 55 -5.04 0.40 -4.99
C GLY A 55 -3.92 0.29 -6.04
N LEU A 56 -2.66 0.52 -5.65
CA LEU A 56 -1.52 0.33 -6.56
C LEU A 56 -1.37 -1.14 -7.00
N LEU A 57 -1.47 -2.08 -6.05
CA LEU A 57 -1.37 -3.51 -6.36
C LEU A 57 -2.48 -3.95 -7.32
N ALA A 58 -3.71 -3.46 -7.14
CA ALA A 58 -4.82 -3.71 -8.04
C ALA A 58 -4.55 -3.15 -9.45
N LEU A 59 -3.99 -1.94 -9.55
CA LEU A 59 -3.60 -1.36 -10.84
C LEU A 59 -2.52 -2.20 -11.55
N GLN A 60 -1.48 -2.61 -10.81
CA GLN A 60 -0.41 -3.46 -11.34
C GLN A 60 -0.94 -4.82 -11.81
N ALA A 61 -1.84 -5.44 -11.03
CA ALA A 61 -2.48 -6.70 -11.39
C ALA A 61 -3.32 -6.57 -12.66
N ASN A 62 -4.10 -5.50 -12.79
CA ASN A 62 -4.90 -5.23 -13.99
C ASN A 62 -4.02 -5.01 -15.24
N LEU A 63 -2.94 -4.23 -15.11
CA LEU A 63 -1.99 -4.02 -16.20
C LEU A 63 -1.32 -5.33 -16.62
N ARG A 64 -0.89 -6.15 -15.65
CA ARG A 64 -0.31 -7.47 -15.90
C ARG A 64 -1.28 -8.42 -16.60
N ALA A 65 -2.54 -8.49 -16.14
CA ALA A 65 -3.57 -9.32 -16.75
C ALA A 65 -3.81 -8.92 -18.23
N ARG A 66 -3.79 -7.61 -18.53
CA ARG A 66 -3.94 -7.09 -19.89
C ARG A 66 -2.75 -7.47 -20.78
N LEU A 67 -1.53 -7.38 -20.26
CA LEU A 67 -0.30 -7.77 -20.96
C LEU A 67 -0.25 -9.26 -21.27
N VAL A 68 -0.56 -10.11 -20.29
CA VAL A 68 -0.61 -11.58 -20.48
C VAL A 68 -1.63 -11.94 -21.55
N ARG A 69 -2.83 -11.34 -21.52
CA ARG A 69 -3.87 -11.59 -22.52
C ARG A 69 -3.42 -11.20 -23.93
N HIS A 70 -2.70 -10.10 -24.07
CA HIS A 70 -2.18 -9.65 -25.36
C HIS A 70 -1.07 -10.58 -25.90
N LEU A 71 -0.15 -11.02 -25.05
CA LEU A 71 0.91 -11.97 -25.40
C LEU A 71 0.33 -13.36 -25.75
N SER A 72 -0.68 -13.82 -25.03
CA SER A 72 -1.40 -15.08 -25.33
C SER A 72 -2.18 -15.02 -26.65
N MET A 73 -2.67 -13.84 -27.08
CA MET A 73 -3.30 -13.69 -28.39
C MET A 73 -2.28 -13.69 -29.54
N CYS A 74 -1.10 -13.11 -29.33
CA CYS A 74 -0.05 -13.03 -30.36
C CYS A 74 0.67 -14.37 -30.58
N SER A 75 0.66 -15.27 -29.60
CA SER A 75 1.30 -16.60 -29.64
C SER A 75 0.36 -17.75 -30.07
N MET A 76 -0.92 -17.46 -30.35
CA MET A 76 -1.83 -18.45 -30.93
C MET A 76 -1.42 -18.74 -32.38
N PRO A 77 -1.03 -19.98 -32.73
CA PRO A 77 -0.80 -20.32 -34.13
C PRO A 77 -2.12 -20.12 -34.87
N SER A 78 -2.06 -19.40 -35.98
CA SER A 78 -3.17 -19.26 -36.94
C SER A 78 -3.81 -20.63 -37.15
N ARG A 79 -5.01 -20.83 -36.61
CA ARG A 79 -5.85 -21.97 -36.99
C ARG A 79 -6.20 -21.72 -38.45
N LYS A 80 -5.43 -22.32 -39.36
CA LYS A 80 -5.81 -22.46 -40.76
C LYS A 80 -7.12 -23.25 -40.76
N ALA A 81 -8.20 -22.53 -41.10
CA ALA A 81 -9.47 -23.10 -41.49
C ALA A 81 -9.31 -23.95 -42.76
#